data_AF-A0A2L0EJX8-F1
#
_entry.id   AF-A0A2L0EJX8-F1
#
_cell.length_a   1.000
_cell.length_b   1.000
_cell.length_c   1.000
_cell.angle_alpha   90.00
_cell.angle_beta   90.00
_cell.angle_gamma   90.00
#
_symmetry.space_group_name_H-M   'P 1'
#
loop_
_entity.id
_entity.type
_entity.pdbx_description
1 polymer ?
#
loop_
_entity_poly.entity_id
_entity_poly.type
_entity_poly.pdbx_seq_one_letter_code
_entity_poly.pdbx_strand_id
1 'polypeptide(L)'
;MRDGERMGLKLLSTGVPGLDKVFGGGLPEYSFNLIAGPPGAGKTTLVHQLTFANASAERPALYFTVLGEPSLKMLRYQQQMGFFDPEKVGTVIRFIDLSREVLSATPGALLDSIVQHVEQTNPAIVVVDSFRTVMRAHVGGDMELQGFLQRLALHLTSWQVTSFLVGEYSDGEMSNNPVFTIADGIFWLTQSRERNSVVRKLEVMKMRGQAAIPGLHTFRIGPQGIQVFPRTMARLPGSEELPQRRRATVGVPGLDELLGGGLLAGDATLVAGPSGTGKTALSTHFIAEGVRHGERGVLALFEEHPEEFLSRATEMGFDLEAMVRQEQLRVLYFRPLELSADEVLHEVQQAVAQIGAKRLVIDSINGLELALSPSFREEFQESLYRMLGALTGGGVSVLLTIEVVESFDKINFSPHSISFLAHNIIFLRYAEIDGQLRKVLTVAKMRRSDHSQYLYGYEVSSTGMRVTAPLTGYQGILTGVPTARRIEPEAWPGLTHRERTVLDRLLALREAPAERLPEATGMQPPELSRALARLVELNYLVAVEEGGSVLYRPIARPLGQ
;
A
#
# COMPACT_ATOMS: atom_id res chain seq x y z
N MET A 1 -22.46 42.24 17.78
CA MET A 1 -22.19 40.80 17.64
C MET A 1 -22.41 40.17 19.00
N ARG A 2 -23.56 39.50 19.18
CA ARG A 2 -23.84 38.65 20.34
C ARG A 2 -23.64 37.21 19.85
N ASP A 3 -22.97 36.43 20.68
CA ASP A 3 -22.56 35.03 20.49
C ASP A 3 -21.52 34.75 19.40
N GLY A 4 -20.44 34.09 19.83
CA GLY A 4 -19.20 33.85 19.10
C GLY A 4 -19.30 32.81 17.97
N GLU A 5 -20.31 32.91 17.12
CA GLU A 5 -20.28 32.27 15.80
C GLU A 5 -19.24 33.01 14.96
N ARG A 6 -18.05 32.44 14.84
CA ARG A 6 -17.12 32.84 13.78
C ARG A 6 -17.85 32.61 12.46
N MET A 7 -18.16 33.70 11.74
CA MET A 7 -18.71 33.62 10.38
C MET A 7 -17.80 32.72 9.54
N GLY A 8 -18.26 31.52 9.22
CA GLY A 8 -17.51 30.57 8.40
C GLY A 8 -17.30 31.14 7.00
N LEU A 9 -16.12 30.91 6.42
CA LEU A 9 -15.89 31.22 5.02
C LEU A 9 -16.81 30.35 4.17
N LYS A 10 -17.56 30.96 3.26
CA LYS A 10 -18.35 30.22 2.29
C LYS A 10 -17.40 29.55 1.28
N LEU A 11 -17.58 28.25 1.08
CA LEU A 11 -16.75 27.46 0.19
C LEU A 11 -17.51 27.13 -1.09
N LEU A 12 -16.85 27.33 -2.22
CA LEU A 12 -17.29 26.95 -3.55
C LEU A 12 -16.81 25.53 -3.85
N SER A 13 -17.68 24.65 -4.36
CA SER A 13 -17.19 23.36 -4.87
C SER A 13 -16.35 23.62 -6.11
N THR A 14 -15.22 22.93 -6.22
CA THR A 14 -14.34 23.06 -7.37
C THR A 14 -14.90 22.39 -8.63
N GLY A 15 -15.84 21.44 -8.48
CA GLY A 15 -16.27 20.56 -9.58
C GLY A 15 -15.16 19.65 -10.12
N VAL A 16 -14.02 19.58 -9.42
CA VAL A 16 -12.87 18.73 -9.76
C VAL A 16 -12.85 17.58 -8.76
N PRO A 17 -13.12 16.32 -9.20
CA PRO A 17 -13.12 15.17 -8.30
C PRO A 17 -11.83 15.07 -7.50
N GLY A 18 -11.98 14.97 -6.17
CA GLY A 18 -10.87 14.89 -5.21
C GLY A 18 -10.24 16.22 -4.81
N LEU A 19 -10.38 17.30 -5.58
CA LEU A 19 -9.73 18.59 -5.28
C LEU A 19 -10.36 19.29 -4.07
N ASP A 20 -11.68 19.20 -3.88
CA ASP A 20 -12.35 19.74 -2.70
C ASP A 20 -11.77 19.16 -1.40
N LYS A 21 -11.41 17.87 -1.41
CA LYS A 21 -10.75 17.21 -0.27
C LYS A 21 -9.36 17.78 -0.02
N VAL A 22 -8.58 18.02 -1.09
CA VAL A 22 -7.27 18.67 -1.00
C VAL A 22 -7.39 20.08 -0.42
N PHE A 23 -8.43 20.82 -0.80
CA PHE A 23 -8.64 22.18 -0.31
C PHE A 23 -9.26 22.24 1.09
N GLY A 24 -9.66 21.11 1.68
CA GLY A 24 -10.29 21.09 3.00
C GLY A 24 -11.79 21.41 2.99
N GLY A 25 -12.47 21.22 1.86
CA GLY A 25 -13.92 21.34 1.73
C GLY A 25 -14.39 22.09 0.47
N GLY A 26 -13.50 22.81 -0.21
CA GLY A 26 -13.82 23.60 -1.40
C GLY A 26 -12.90 24.82 -1.49
N LEU A 27 -13.18 25.74 -2.40
CA LEU A 27 -12.42 26.98 -2.59
C LEU A 27 -13.07 28.14 -1.82
N PRO A 28 -12.33 28.97 -1.06
CA PRO A 28 -12.93 30.11 -0.38
C PRO A 28 -13.54 31.11 -1.37
N GLU A 29 -14.77 31.53 -1.12
CA GLU A 29 -15.44 32.57 -1.89
C GLU A 29 -14.72 33.91 -1.73
N TYR A 30 -14.71 34.73 -2.78
CA TYR A 30 -14.05 36.05 -2.82
C TYR A 30 -12.54 36.01 -2.59
N SER A 31 -11.91 34.90 -2.97
CA SER A 31 -10.46 34.74 -2.91
C SER A 31 -9.78 35.08 -4.23
N PHE A 32 -8.59 35.68 -4.15
CA PHE A 32 -7.69 35.81 -5.29
C PHE A 32 -6.75 34.62 -5.37
N ASN A 33 -6.82 33.85 -6.47
CA ASN A 33 -6.11 32.59 -6.63
C ASN A 33 -5.13 32.63 -7.81
N LEU A 34 -3.97 32.02 -7.63
CA LEU A 34 -2.96 31.83 -8.66
C LEU A 34 -2.89 30.35 -9.07
N ILE A 35 -3.01 30.06 -10.36
CA ILE A 35 -2.74 28.73 -10.94
C ILE A 35 -1.46 28.83 -11.76
N ALA A 36 -0.42 28.16 -11.30
CA ALA A 36 0.94 28.31 -11.80
C ALA A 36 1.58 26.97 -12.15
N GLY A 37 2.59 27.01 -13.02
CA GLY A 37 3.39 25.84 -13.41
C GLY A 37 3.82 25.84 -14.88
N PRO A 38 4.62 24.86 -15.32
CA PRO A 38 5.16 24.78 -16.68
C PRO A 38 4.07 24.59 -17.78
N PRO A 39 4.42 24.83 -19.05
CA PRO A 39 3.53 24.56 -20.20
C PRO A 39 3.04 23.11 -20.20
N GLY A 40 1.78 22.87 -20.55
CA GLY A 40 1.20 21.52 -20.65
C GLY A 40 0.87 20.83 -19.31
N ALA A 41 1.10 21.50 -18.17
CA ALA A 41 0.77 20.95 -16.85
C ALA A 41 -0.74 20.77 -16.59
N GLY A 42 -1.62 21.42 -17.36
CA GLY A 42 -3.08 21.31 -17.20
C GLY A 42 -3.77 22.53 -16.58
N LYS A 43 -3.07 23.66 -16.45
CA LYS A 43 -3.56 24.91 -15.83
C LYS A 43 -4.89 25.40 -16.43
N THR A 44 -4.96 25.53 -17.76
CA THR A 44 -6.17 25.97 -18.47
C THR A 44 -7.32 24.98 -18.27
N THR A 45 -7.06 23.66 -18.30
CA THR A 45 -8.09 22.66 -18.02
C THR A 45 -8.66 22.80 -16.60
N LEU A 46 -7.80 23.02 -15.61
CA LEU A 46 -8.20 23.19 -14.21
C LEU A 46 -9.10 24.41 -14.02
N VAL A 47 -8.66 25.58 -14.50
CA VAL A 47 -9.42 26.82 -14.32
C VAL A 47 -10.75 26.78 -15.07
N HIS A 48 -10.81 26.11 -16.22
CA HIS A 48 -12.05 25.94 -16.93
C HIS A 48 -13.02 25.06 -16.17
N GLN A 49 -12.59 23.89 -15.67
CA GLN A 49 -13.47 23.01 -14.90
C GLN A 49 -14.02 23.72 -13.66
N LEU A 50 -13.18 24.50 -12.96
CA LEU A 50 -13.60 25.38 -11.87
C LEU A 50 -14.66 26.41 -12.30
N THR A 51 -14.45 27.04 -13.46
CA THR A 51 -15.35 28.06 -14.01
C THR A 51 -16.70 27.46 -14.39
N PHE A 52 -16.70 26.33 -15.11
CA PHE A 52 -17.92 25.63 -15.53
C PHE A 52 -18.73 25.10 -14.35
N ALA A 53 -18.06 24.66 -13.29
CA ALA A 53 -18.71 24.18 -12.08
C ALA A 53 -19.45 25.30 -11.32
N ASN A 54 -18.94 26.53 -11.34
CA ASN A 54 -19.42 27.61 -10.48
C ASN A 54 -20.19 28.72 -11.23
N ALA A 55 -20.10 28.78 -12.57
CA ALA A 55 -20.86 29.74 -13.36
C ALA A 55 -22.35 29.38 -13.44
N SER A 56 -23.20 30.37 -13.19
CA SER A 56 -24.66 30.29 -13.29
C SER A 56 -25.26 31.65 -13.70
N ALA A 57 -26.57 31.70 -13.94
CA ALA A 57 -27.25 32.95 -14.32
C ALA A 57 -27.16 34.04 -13.22
N GLU A 58 -27.23 33.63 -11.95
CA GLU A 58 -27.08 34.54 -10.81
C GLU A 58 -25.61 34.90 -10.52
N ARG A 59 -24.69 34.09 -11.04
CA ARG A 59 -23.25 34.16 -10.77
C ARG A 59 -22.46 33.96 -12.06
N PRO A 60 -22.48 34.93 -12.99
CA PRO A 60 -21.80 34.78 -14.27
C PRO A 60 -20.27 34.78 -14.10
N ALA A 61 -19.58 34.22 -15.08
CA ALA A 61 -18.13 34.18 -15.15
C ALA A 61 -17.60 34.97 -16.35
N LEU A 62 -16.50 35.68 -16.14
CA LEU A 62 -15.72 36.30 -17.20
C LEU A 62 -14.39 35.56 -17.36
N TYR A 63 -14.06 35.22 -18.61
CA TYR A 63 -12.80 34.57 -18.96
C TYR A 63 -12.04 35.43 -19.96
N PHE A 64 -10.96 36.04 -19.51
CA PHE A 64 -10.09 36.86 -20.34
C PHE A 64 -8.93 36.02 -20.89
N THR A 65 -8.76 36.00 -22.21
CA THR A 65 -7.59 35.41 -22.88
C THR A 65 -6.65 36.51 -23.36
N VAL A 66 -5.39 36.46 -22.97
CA VAL A 66 -4.43 37.55 -23.22
C VAL A 66 -3.23 37.00 -24.01
N LEU A 67 -3.27 37.02 -25.35
CA LEU A 67 -2.25 36.40 -26.25
C LEU A 67 -2.05 34.87 -26.07
N GLY A 68 -3.17 34.14 -25.97
CA GLY A 68 -3.22 32.67 -25.96
C GLY A 68 -3.75 32.06 -27.27
N GLU A 69 -4.14 30.78 -27.22
CA GLU A 69 -4.96 30.22 -28.31
C GLU A 69 -6.28 31.01 -28.44
N PRO A 70 -6.78 31.29 -29.65
CA PRO A 70 -8.07 31.93 -29.83
C PRO A 70 -9.15 31.19 -29.04
N SER A 71 -10.04 31.93 -28.38
CA SER A 71 -11.10 31.36 -27.53
C SER A 71 -11.88 30.23 -28.21
N LEU A 72 -12.18 30.39 -29.51
CA LEU A 72 -12.82 29.36 -30.34
C LEU A 72 -12.01 28.06 -30.45
N LYS A 73 -10.68 28.16 -30.61
CA LYS A 73 -9.80 26.98 -30.70
C LYS A 73 -9.73 26.25 -29.37
N MET A 74 -9.59 26.99 -28.28
CA MET A 74 -9.58 26.47 -26.92
C MET A 74 -10.91 25.75 -26.60
N LEU A 75 -12.05 26.40 -26.86
CA LEU A 75 -13.38 25.82 -26.67
C LEU A 75 -13.58 24.55 -27.50
N ARG A 76 -13.08 24.52 -28.74
CA ARG A 76 -13.17 23.34 -29.62
C ARG A 76 -12.50 22.10 -29.04
N TYR A 77 -11.40 22.24 -28.31
CA TYR A 77 -10.74 21.11 -27.65
C TYR A 77 -11.46 20.72 -26.36
N GLN A 78 -11.94 21.72 -25.61
CA GLN A 78 -12.56 21.47 -24.32
C GLN A 78 -13.99 20.94 -24.38
N GLN A 79 -14.74 21.20 -25.46
CA GLN A 79 -16.06 20.59 -25.65
C GLN A 79 -16.04 19.05 -25.73
N GLN A 80 -14.85 18.45 -25.85
CA GLN A 80 -14.67 17.00 -25.78
C GLN A 80 -14.69 16.48 -24.33
N MET A 81 -14.63 17.37 -23.34
CA MET A 81 -14.57 17.02 -21.92
C MET A 81 -15.97 16.97 -21.31
N GLY A 82 -16.23 15.99 -20.44
CA GLY A 82 -17.55 15.80 -19.83
C GLY A 82 -18.03 16.91 -18.90
N PHE A 83 -17.15 17.77 -18.39
CA PHE A 83 -17.54 18.94 -17.59
C PHE A 83 -18.02 20.13 -18.45
N PHE A 84 -17.78 20.09 -19.76
CA PHE A 84 -18.08 21.20 -20.65
C PHE A 84 -19.58 21.27 -20.94
N ASP A 85 -20.16 22.44 -20.70
CA ASP A 85 -21.57 22.70 -20.97
C ASP A 85 -21.70 23.77 -22.07
N PRO A 86 -22.08 23.40 -23.30
CA PRO A 86 -22.20 24.36 -24.41
C PRO A 86 -23.27 25.43 -24.14
N GLU A 87 -24.30 25.14 -23.35
CA GLU A 87 -25.37 26.10 -23.07
C GLU A 87 -24.90 27.25 -22.17
N LYS A 88 -23.83 27.03 -21.39
CA LYS A 88 -23.22 28.07 -20.55
C LYS A 88 -22.35 29.06 -21.32
N VAL A 89 -21.86 28.69 -22.49
CA VAL A 89 -20.93 29.52 -23.26
C VAL A 89 -21.69 30.65 -23.95
N GLY A 90 -21.28 31.89 -23.70
CA GLY A 90 -21.92 33.10 -24.23
C GLY A 90 -23.18 33.54 -23.46
N THR A 91 -23.74 32.67 -22.61
CA THR A 91 -24.88 32.99 -21.74
C THR A 91 -24.39 33.44 -20.37
N VAL A 92 -23.78 32.53 -19.61
CA VAL A 92 -23.33 32.74 -18.22
C VAL A 92 -21.80 32.73 -18.11
N ILE A 93 -21.09 32.16 -19.09
CA ILE A 93 -19.62 32.25 -19.21
C ILE A 93 -19.29 33.05 -20.45
N ARG A 94 -18.68 34.23 -20.28
CA ARG A 94 -18.27 35.10 -21.39
C ARG A 94 -16.76 35.02 -21.58
N PHE A 95 -16.34 34.57 -22.77
CA PHE A 95 -14.94 34.58 -23.19
C PHE A 95 -14.63 35.90 -23.90
N ILE A 96 -13.68 36.65 -23.37
CA ILE A 96 -13.26 37.96 -23.88
C ILE A 96 -11.81 37.82 -24.34
N ASP A 97 -11.60 37.98 -25.65
CA ASP A 97 -10.26 37.94 -26.23
C ASP A 97 -9.66 39.35 -26.23
N LEU A 98 -8.63 39.55 -25.40
CA LEU A 98 -7.92 40.82 -25.27
C LEU A 98 -6.63 40.86 -26.11
N SER A 99 -6.42 39.89 -27.00
CA SER A 99 -5.18 39.78 -27.77
C SER A 99 -4.91 40.99 -28.68
N ARG A 100 -5.95 41.70 -29.13
CA ARG A 100 -5.80 42.90 -29.97
C ARG A 100 -5.38 44.11 -29.15
N GLU A 101 -6.07 44.33 -28.03
CA GLU A 101 -5.85 45.39 -27.06
C GLU A 101 -4.43 45.33 -26.54
N VAL A 102 -3.93 44.11 -26.29
CA VAL A 102 -2.55 43.88 -25.92
C VAL A 102 -1.54 44.34 -26.97
N LEU A 103 -1.80 44.10 -28.26
CA LEU A 103 -0.86 44.47 -29.32
C LEU A 103 -0.87 45.98 -29.62
N SER A 104 -1.95 46.67 -29.27
CA SER A 104 -2.16 48.08 -29.61
C SER A 104 -2.12 49.05 -28.42
N ALA A 105 -2.23 48.56 -27.18
CA ALA A 105 -2.45 49.39 -26.00
C ALA A 105 -1.39 49.18 -24.92
N THR A 106 -1.26 50.15 -24.03
CA THR A 106 -0.36 50.05 -22.87
C THR A 106 -0.93 49.09 -21.82
N PRO A 107 -0.09 48.52 -20.92
CA PRO A 107 -0.58 47.69 -19.82
C PRO A 107 -1.67 48.37 -18.97
N GLY A 108 -1.62 49.69 -18.82
CA GLY A 108 -2.67 50.46 -18.13
C GLY A 108 -4.03 50.39 -18.84
N ALA A 109 -4.06 50.64 -20.14
CA ALA A 109 -5.30 50.58 -20.93
C ALA A 109 -5.91 49.16 -20.99
N LEU A 110 -5.06 48.13 -20.96
CA LEU A 110 -5.51 46.74 -20.83
C LEU A 110 -6.20 46.50 -19.48
N LEU A 111 -5.62 46.99 -18.38
CA LEU A 111 -6.22 46.90 -17.05
C LEU A 111 -7.57 47.62 -17.03
N ASP A 112 -7.65 48.83 -17.57
CA ASP A 112 -8.89 49.61 -17.61
C ASP A 112 -10.00 48.88 -18.39
N SER A 113 -9.65 48.21 -19.49
CA SER A 113 -10.59 47.35 -20.24
C SER A 113 -11.09 46.17 -19.41
N ILE A 114 -10.21 45.48 -18.68
CA ILE A 114 -10.60 44.37 -17.78
C ILE A 114 -11.54 44.89 -16.68
N VAL A 115 -11.18 46.01 -16.04
CA VAL A 115 -11.99 46.65 -14.99
C VAL A 115 -13.38 46.99 -15.52
N GLN A 116 -13.47 47.62 -16.70
CA GLN A 116 -14.72 47.97 -17.33
C GLN A 116 -15.63 46.76 -17.56
N HIS A 117 -15.10 45.65 -18.07
CA HIS A 117 -15.89 44.43 -18.30
C HIS A 117 -16.39 43.80 -16.99
N VAL A 118 -15.56 43.80 -15.96
CA VAL A 118 -15.91 43.28 -14.63
C VAL A 118 -17.01 44.13 -13.99
N GLU A 119 -16.88 45.45 -13.99
CA GLU A 119 -17.89 46.36 -13.43
C GLU A 119 -19.22 46.29 -14.17
N GLN A 120 -19.20 46.13 -15.50
CA GLN A 120 -20.43 46.00 -16.30
C GLN A 120 -21.16 44.67 -16.11
N THR A 121 -20.43 43.59 -15.81
CA THR A 121 -21.01 42.24 -15.74
C THR A 121 -21.31 41.81 -14.30
N ASN A 122 -20.67 42.42 -13.30
CA ASN A 122 -20.70 42.03 -11.89
C ASN A 122 -20.56 40.50 -11.69
N PRO A 123 -19.47 39.88 -12.20
CA PRO A 123 -19.30 38.45 -12.20
C PRO A 123 -18.98 37.89 -10.81
N ALA A 124 -19.30 36.62 -10.59
CA ALA A 124 -18.84 35.90 -9.42
C ALA A 124 -17.45 35.28 -9.61
N ILE A 125 -17.04 35.05 -10.86
CA ILE A 125 -15.76 34.46 -11.23
C ILE A 125 -15.10 35.31 -12.30
N VAL A 126 -13.83 35.60 -12.11
CA VAL A 126 -12.99 36.25 -13.13
C VAL A 126 -11.76 35.41 -13.34
N VAL A 127 -11.53 34.97 -14.57
CA VAL A 127 -10.31 34.28 -14.98
C VAL A 127 -9.52 35.18 -15.90
N VAL A 128 -8.23 35.33 -15.61
CA VAL A 128 -7.28 36.00 -16.49
C VAL A 128 -6.23 34.95 -16.91
N ASP A 129 -6.36 34.44 -18.13
CA ASP A 129 -5.47 33.42 -18.68
C ASP A 129 -4.39 34.01 -19.59
N SER A 130 -3.14 33.71 -19.20
CA SER A 130 -1.86 33.86 -19.91
C SER A 130 -1.35 35.28 -20.24
N PHE A 131 -1.37 36.21 -19.29
CA PHE A 131 -0.71 37.52 -19.44
C PHE A 131 0.81 37.47 -19.66
N ARG A 132 1.50 36.35 -19.40
CA ARG A 132 2.97 36.31 -19.44
C ARG A 132 3.54 36.28 -20.86
N THR A 133 2.85 35.64 -21.80
CA THR A 133 3.27 35.58 -23.21
C THR A 133 3.31 36.98 -23.84
N VAL A 134 2.38 37.84 -23.42
CA VAL A 134 2.29 39.25 -23.77
C VAL A 134 3.55 40.05 -23.44
N MET A 135 4.14 39.75 -22.30
CA MET A 135 5.15 40.61 -21.69
C MET A 135 6.56 40.21 -22.12
N ARG A 136 6.72 39.08 -22.82
CA ARG A 136 7.91 38.81 -23.65
C ARG A 136 7.91 39.60 -24.96
N ALA A 137 6.74 40.02 -25.44
CA ALA A 137 6.59 40.79 -26.68
C ALA A 137 6.68 42.32 -26.48
N HIS A 138 6.50 42.81 -25.24
CA HIS A 138 6.71 44.21 -24.88
C HIS A 138 8.14 44.46 -24.37
N VAL A 139 8.77 45.53 -24.87
CA VAL A 139 10.16 45.94 -24.57
C VAL A 139 10.29 46.68 -23.22
N GLY A 140 9.20 46.78 -22.45
CA GLY A 140 9.17 47.42 -21.12
C GLY A 140 9.67 46.47 -20.04
N GLY A 141 10.83 46.76 -19.46
CA GLY A 141 11.53 45.87 -18.50
C GLY A 141 10.72 45.47 -17.26
N ASP A 142 11.30 44.54 -16.48
CA ASP A 142 10.65 43.82 -15.37
C ASP A 142 9.86 44.69 -14.35
N MET A 143 10.24 45.95 -14.15
CA MET A 143 9.54 46.86 -13.22
C MET A 143 8.15 47.29 -13.67
N GLU A 144 7.93 47.56 -14.96
CA GLU A 144 6.61 47.98 -15.47
C GLU A 144 5.61 46.80 -15.39
N LEU A 145 6.11 45.60 -15.66
CA LEU A 145 5.39 44.34 -15.50
C LEU A 145 4.96 44.11 -14.04
N GLN A 146 5.90 44.24 -13.10
CA GLN A 146 5.59 44.10 -11.68
C GLN A 146 4.53 45.11 -11.22
N GLY A 147 4.62 46.37 -11.68
CA GLY A 147 3.64 47.41 -11.36
C GLY A 147 2.25 47.16 -11.98
N PHE A 148 2.17 46.63 -13.20
CA PHE A 148 0.91 46.19 -13.79
C PHE A 148 0.29 45.03 -13.01
N LEU A 149 1.07 43.98 -12.72
CA LEU A 149 0.60 42.80 -11.99
C LEU A 149 0.14 43.12 -10.58
N GLN A 150 0.85 44.03 -9.91
CA GLN A 150 0.45 44.51 -8.58
C GLN A 150 -0.90 45.23 -8.64
N ARG A 151 -1.10 46.13 -9.62
CA ARG A 151 -2.39 46.82 -9.79
C ARG A 151 -3.53 45.86 -10.14
N LEU A 152 -3.29 44.91 -11.05
CA LEU A 152 -4.26 43.88 -11.38
C LEU A 152 -4.62 43.04 -10.15
N ALA A 153 -3.63 42.56 -9.39
CA ALA A 153 -3.85 41.79 -8.17
C ALA A 153 -4.64 42.59 -7.12
N LEU A 154 -4.38 43.88 -6.98
CA LEU A 154 -5.15 44.76 -6.08
C LEU A 154 -6.62 44.87 -6.49
N HIS A 155 -6.92 44.99 -7.79
CA HIS A 155 -8.31 44.97 -8.28
C HIS A 155 -8.97 43.60 -8.07
N LEU A 156 -8.28 42.52 -8.42
CA LEU A 156 -8.79 41.15 -8.24
C LEU A 156 -9.07 40.78 -6.79
N THR A 157 -8.37 41.41 -5.84
CA THR A 157 -8.56 41.22 -4.39
C THR A 157 -9.62 42.16 -3.81
N SER A 158 -9.86 43.32 -4.42
CA SER A 158 -10.84 44.30 -3.92
C SER A 158 -12.27 44.02 -4.39
N TRP A 159 -12.42 43.33 -5.51
CA TRP A 159 -13.72 42.92 -6.01
C TRP A 159 -14.31 41.76 -5.19
N GLN A 160 -15.64 41.74 -5.04
CA GLN A 160 -16.36 40.60 -4.45
C GLN A 160 -16.53 39.45 -5.45
N VAL A 161 -15.41 38.94 -5.97
CA VAL A 161 -15.34 37.84 -6.94
C VAL A 161 -14.26 36.84 -6.53
N THR A 162 -14.50 35.56 -6.80
CA THR A 162 -13.43 34.56 -6.77
C THR A 162 -12.64 34.64 -8.07
N SER A 163 -11.42 35.13 -8.00
CA SER A 163 -10.60 35.42 -9.18
C SER A 163 -9.47 34.40 -9.35
N PHE A 164 -9.10 34.15 -10.60
CA PHE A 164 -8.00 33.28 -10.98
C PHE A 164 -7.06 33.99 -11.94
N LEU A 165 -5.78 34.04 -11.59
CA LEU A 165 -4.72 34.39 -12.50
C LEU A 165 -4.00 33.11 -12.94
N VAL A 166 -3.92 32.86 -14.24
CA VAL A 166 -3.22 31.70 -14.79
C VAL A 166 -1.92 32.15 -15.45
N GLY A 167 -0.81 31.54 -15.05
CA GLY A 167 0.50 31.93 -15.56
C GLY A 167 1.53 30.80 -15.63
N GLU A 168 2.54 31.02 -16.46
CA GLU A 168 3.69 30.13 -16.58
C GLU A 168 4.85 30.65 -15.74
N TYR A 169 5.15 29.91 -14.68
CA TYR A 169 6.20 30.25 -13.74
C TYR A 169 7.16 29.08 -13.63
N SER A 170 8.45 29.40 -13.53
CA SER A 170 9.49 28.46 -13.12
C SER A 170 9.74 28.59 -11.61
N ASP A 171 10.28 27.55 -10.99
CA ASP A 171 10.46 27.49 -9.53
C ASP A 171 11.32 28.67 -8.99
N GLY A 172 12.26 29.18 -9.79
CA GLY A 172 13.12 30.31 -9.42
C GLY A 172 12.44 31.70 -9.47
N GLU A 173 11.26 31.82 -10.07
CA GLU A 173 10.58 33.12 -10.29
C GLU A 173 9.63 33.50 -9.15
N MET A 174 9.39 32.59 -8.21
CA MET A 174 8.41 32.77 -7.13
C MET A 174 8.84 33.83 -6.10
N SER A 175 10.13 33.92 -5.78
CA SER A 175 10.63 34.82 -4.74
C SER A 175 10.55 36.31 -5.12
N ASN A 176 10.53 36.61 -6.42
CA ASN A 176 10.68 37.97 -6.94
C ASN A 176 9.39 38.53 -7.54
N ASN A 177 8.26 37.83 -7.41
CA ASN A 177 7.01 38.25 -8.03
C ASN A 177 5.95 38.64 -6.96
N PRO A 178 5.52 39.93 -6.91
CA PRO A 178 4.63 40.44 -5.86
C PRO A 178 3.26 39.76 -5.83
N VAL A 179 2.83 39.13 -6.92
CA VAL A 179 1.53 38.45 -7.00
C VAL A 179 1.44 37.28 -6.03
N PHE A 180 2.53 36.55 -5.78
CA PHE A 180 2.56 35.43 -4.84
C PHE A 180 2.36 35.89 -3.38
N THR A 181 2.77 37.12 -3.06
CA THR A 181 2.55 37.70 -1.73
C THR A 181 1.08 38.08 -1.52
N ILE A 182 0.44 38.64 -2.56
CA ILE A 182 -0.93 39.16 -2.51
C ILE A 182 -1.97 38.02 -2.56
N ALA A 183 -1.76 37.00 -3.40
CA ALA A 183 -2.69 35.89 -3.61
C ALA A 183 -3.13 35.20 -2.31
N ASP A 184 -4.42 34.88 -2.19
CA ASP A 184 -4.98 34.14 -1.07
C ASP A 184 -4.79 32.63 -1.24
N GLY A 185 -4.87 32.14 -2.49
CA GLY A 185 -4.62 30.76 -2.89
C GLY A 185 -3.52 30.66 -3.95
N ILE A 186 -2.60 29.70 -3.82
CA ILE A 186 -1.57 29.40 -4.82
C ILE A 186 -1.56 27.89 -5.09
N PHE A 187 -1.87 27.52 -6.33
CA PHE A 187 -1.97 26.14 -6.79
C PHE A 187 -0.91 25.89 -7.87
N TRP A 188 0.05 25.02 -7.55
CA TRP A 188 1.19 24.74 -8.41
C TRP A 188 1.00 23.38 -9.08
N LEU A 189 0.95 23.37 -10.42
CA LEU A 189 0.79 22.17 -11.23
C LEU A 189 2.12 21.85 -11.90
N THR A 190 2.67 20.68 -11.62
CA THR A 190 3.88 20.17 -12.26
C THR A 190 3.57 18.96 -13.12
N GLN A 191 4.41 18.74 -14.13
CA GLN A 191 4.45 17.50 -14.87
C GLN A 191 5.89 17.00 -14.91
N SER A 192 6.08 15.72 -14.63
CA SER A 192 7.34 15.01 -14.81
C SER A 192 7.15 13.96 -15.89
N ARG A 193 8.15 13.86 -16.77
CA ARG A 193 8.23 12.79 -17.77
C ARG A 193 9.34 11.87 -17.33
N GLU A 194 9.01 10.62 -17.04
CA GLU A 194 10.01 9.62 -16.71
C GLU A 194 9.82 8.38 -17.57
N ARG A 195 10.83 8.09 -18.39
CA ARG A 195 10.76 7.10 -19.46
C ARG A 195 9.55 7.34 -20.36
N ASN A 196 8.55 6.46 -20.30
CA ASN A 196 7.33 6.52 -21.12
C ASN A 196 6.09 6.98 -20.35
N SER A 197 6.23 7.34 -19.06
CA SER A 197 5.11 7.77 -18.22
C SER A 197 5.13 9.28 -17.98
N VAL A 198 3.95 9.89 -17.96
CA VAL A 198 3.74 11.30 -17.62
C VAL A 198 3.00 11.37 -16.32
N VAL A 199 3.68 11.86 -15.29
CA VAL A 199 3.10 12.05 -13.97
C VAL A 199 2.81 13.53 -13.77
N ARG A 200 1.58 13.86 -13.37
CA ARG A 200 1.20 15.22 -13.01
C ARG A 200 0.94 15.32 -11.51
N LYS A 201 1.45 16.38 -10.88
CA LYS A 201 1.32 16.64 -9.45
C LYS A 201 0.78 18.05 -9.22
N LEU A 202 -0.14 18.19 -8.27
CA LEU A 202 -0.69 19.45 -7.79
C LEU A 202 -0.24 19.67 -6.35
N GLU A 203 0.23 20.87 -6.04
CA GLU A 203 0.58 21.31 -4.70
C GLU A 203 -0.20 22.57 -4.33
N VAL A 204 -0.74 22.61 -3.12
CA VAL A 204 -1.31 23.83 -2.54
C VAL A 204 -0.23 24.52 -1.72
N MET A 205 0.42 25.52 -2.32
CA MET A 205 1.53 26.24 -1.69
C MET A 205 1.04 27.25 -0.66
N LYS A 206 -0.15 27.81 -0.88
CA LYS A 206 -0.77 28.81 -0.02
C LYS A 206 -2.27 28.66 -0.12
N MET A 207 -2.94 28.75 1.02
CA MET A 207 -4.38 28.84 1.09
C MET A 207 -4.74 29.56 2.39
N ARG A 208 -5.42 30.70 2.27
CA ARG A 208 -5.89 31.46 3.42
C ARG A 208 -7.28 31.01 3.85
N GLY A 209 -7.53 31.07 5.15
CA GLY A 209 -8.85 30.81 5.73
C GLY A 209 -9.18 29.35 5.99
N GLN A 210 -8.44 28.40 5.39
CA GLN A 210 -8.61 26.97 5.63
C GLN A 210 -7.29 26.20 5.47
N ALA A 211 -7.21 25.03 6.11
CA ALA A 211 -6.05 24.15 6.01
C ALA A 211 -6.22 23.20 4.83
N ALA A 212 -5.46 23.43 3.76
CA ALA A 212 -5.30 22.45 2.69
C ALA A 212 -4.51 21.24 3.17
N ILE A 213 -4.70 20.11 2.50
CA ILE A 213 -3.81 18.97 2.65
C ILE A 213 -2.44 19.38 2.08
N PRO A 214 -1.35 19.31 2.88
CA PRO A 214 -0.03 19.71 2.41
C PRO A 214 0.56 18.66 1.47
N GLY A 215 1.52 19.10 0.65
CA GLY A 215 2.36 18.26 -0.20
C GLY A 215 1.80 18.04 -1.61
N LEU A 216 2.45 17.13 -2.33
CA LEU A 216 2.14 16.84 -3.73
C LEU A 216 1.02 15.81 -3.84
N HIS A 217 0.05 16.08 -4.71
CA HIS A 217 -1.09 15.20 -5.01
C HIS A 217 -1.07 14.81 -6.48
N THR A 218 -1.14 13.52 -6.80
CA THR A 218 -1.24 13.10 -8.20
C THR A 218 -2.58 13.54 -8.79
N PHE A 219 -2.59 13.91 -10.07
CA PHE A 219 -3.84 14.10 -10.81
C PHE A 219 -3.72 13.61 -12.25
N ARG A 220 -4.87 13.30 -12.85
CA ARG A 220 -4.98 12.85 -14.23
C ARG A 220 -5.89 13.80 -15.01
N ILE A 221 -5.60 13.95 -16.30
CA ILE A 221 -6.46 14.62 -17.26
C ILE A 221 -7.04 13.52 -18.15
N GLY A 222 -8.34 13.27 -18.04
CA GLY A 222 -9.07 12.28 -18.84
C GLY A 222 -10.25 12.92 -19.59
N PRO A 223 -11.11 12.12 -20.23
CA PRO A 223 -12.29 12.61 -20.96
C PRO A 223 -13.30 13.36 -20.09
N GLN A 224 -13.27 13.18 -18.77
CA GLN A 224 -14.13 13.90 -17.83
C GLN A 224 -13.47 15.18 -17.27
N GLY A 225 -12.27 15.53 -17.74
CA GLY A 225 -11.47 16.64 -17.21
C GLY A 225 -10.39 16.18 -16.24
N ILE A 226 -10.07 17.04 -15.27
CA ILE A 226 -9.10 16.76 -14.21
C ILE A 226 -9.77 15.96 -13.09
N GLN A 227 -9.05 14.95 -12.60
CA GLN A 227 -9.32 14.24 -11.36
C GLN A 227 -8.06 14.23 -10.51
N VAL A 228 -8.20 14.62 -9.24
CA VAL A 228 -7.11 14.68 -8.27
C VAL A 228 -7.21 13.49 -7.33
N PHE A 229 -6.07 12.89 -7.03
CA PHE A 229 -5.90 11.76 -6.12
C PHE A 229 -5.16 12.28 -4.86
N PRO A 230 -5.90 12.62 -3.79
CA PRO A 230 -5.29 13.14 -2.58
C PRO A 230 -4.41 12.08 -1.91
N ARG A 231 -3.22 12.48 -1.46
CA ARG A 231 -2.24 11.58 -0.82
C ARG A 231 -2.64 11.07 0.58
N THR A 232 -3.64 11.73 1.20
CA THR A 232 -4.00 11.48 2.61
C THR A 232 -4.96 10.31 2.75
N MET A 233 -4.84 9.59 3.86
CA MET A 233 -5.79 8.56 4.29
C MET A 233 -7.18 9.16 4.50
N ALA A 234 -8.00 9.22 3.45
CA ALA A 234 -9.43 9.31 3.64
C ALA A 234 -9.86 8.01 4.33
N ARG A 235 -10.30 8.11 5.59
CA ARG A 235 -10.97 6.99 6.25
C ARG A 235 -12.16 6.59 5.38
N LEU A 236 -12.33 5.28 5.18
CA LEU A 236 -13.55 4.77 4.55
C LEU A 236 -14.77 5.23 5.38
N PRO A 237 -15.85 5.71 4.75
CA PRO A 237 -17.07 6.11 5.45
C PRO A 237 -17.60 4.95 6.32
N GLY A 238 -17.97 5.24 7.58
CA GLY A 238 -18.50 4.24 8.53
C GLY A 238 -17.46 3.56 9.43
N SER A 239 -16.26 4.12 9.58
CA SER A 239 -15.14 3.58 10.37
C SER A 239 -15.12 4.01 11.85
N GLU A 240 -16.27 4.38 12.44
CA GLU A 240 -16.34 4.90 13.82
C GLU A 240 -16.25 3.83 14.91
N GLU A 241 -16.51 2.55 14.59
CA GLU A 241 -16.39 1.46 15.56
C GLU A 241 -15.03 0.76 15.41
N LEU A 242 -14.24 0.72 16.50
CA LEU A 242 -13.12 -0.21 16.62
C LEU A 242 -13.67 -1.61 16.34
N PRO A 243 -13.12 -2.36 15.36
CA PRO A 243 -13.67 -3.66 15.04
C PRO A 243 -13.67 -4.52 16.31
N GLN A 244 -14.84 -5.03 16.69
CA GLN A 244 -14.91 -6.15 17.61
C GLN A 244 -13.91 -7.20 17.12
N ARG A 245 -13.18 -7.86 18.03
CA ARG A 245 -12.13 -8.84 17.71
C ARG A 245 -12.73 -10.10 17.07
N ARG A 246 -13.33 -9.95 15.90
CA ARG A 246 -13.90 -11.01 15.08
C ARG A 246 -12.76 -11.65 14.32
N ARG A 247 -12.72 -12.98 14.35
CA ARG A 247 -11.81 -13.74 13.51
C ARG A 247 -12.44 -13.96 12.14
N ALA A 248 -11.63 -13.79 11.11
CA ALA A 248 -11.93 -14.08 9.71
C ALA A 248 -11.14 -15.32 9.32
N THR A 249 -11.85 -16.42 9.07
CA THR A 249 -11.26 -17.67 8.57
C THR A 249 -10.66 -17.45 7.19
N VAL A 250 -9.54 -18.11 6.92
CA VAL A 250 -8.84 -18.08 5.64
C VAL A 250 -9.41 -19.12 4.68
N GLY A 251 -10.13 -20.13 5.19
CA GLY A 251 -10.74 -21.20 4.36
C GLY A 251 -9.89 -22.46 4.26
N VAL A 252 -8.78 -22.50 4.99
CA VAL A 252 -7.90 -23.66 5.13
C VAL A 252 -7.94 -24.10 6.60
N PRO A 253 -8.76 -25.09 6.99
CA PRO A 253 -9.03 -25.39 8.40
C PRO A 253 -7.78 -25.60 9.25
N GLY A 254 -6.81 -26.37 8.74
CA GLY A 254 -5.55 -26.59 9.44
C GLY A 254 -4.75 -25.30 9.63
N LEU A 255 -4.78 -24.36 8.68
CA LEU A 255 -4.11 -23.06 8.83
C LEU A 255 -4.89 -22.13 9.78
N ASP A 256 -6.22 -22.16 9.74
CA ASP A 256 -7.06 -21.40 10.67
C ASP A 256 -6.76 -21.78 12.12
N GLU A 257 -6.54 -23.07 12.42
CA GLU A 257 -6.06 -23.54 13.72
C GLU A 257 -4.68 -22.96 14.08
N LEU A 258 -3.71 -22.95 13.14
CA LEU A 258 -2.39 -22.36 13.38
C LEU A 258 -2.44 -20.86 13.68
N LEU A 259 -3.47 -20.16 13.18
CA LEU A 259 -3.73 -18.73 13.37
C LEU A 259 -4.60 -18.45 14.62
N GLY A 260 -4.93 -19.47 15.41
CA GLY A 260 -5.76 -19.34 16.61
C GLY A 260 -7.25 -19.17 16.31
N GLY A 261 -7.74 -19.73 15.20
CA GLY A 261 -9.11 -19.63 14.70
C GLY A 261 -9.29 -18.63 13.55
N GLY A 262 -8.23 -18.36 12.78
CA GLY A 262 -8.22 -17.41 11.66
C GLY A 262 -7.63 -16.03 11.99
N LEU A 263 -7.59 -15.16 10.98
CA LEU A 263 -7.01 -13.82 11.03
C LEU A 263 -7.91 -12.85 11.81
N LEU A 264 -7.35 -11.78 12.38
CA LEU A 264 -8.18 -10.71 12.94
C LEU A 264 -8.81 -9.87 11.82
N ALA A 265 -10.11 -9.59 11.92
CA ALA A 265 -10.79 -8.76 10.94
C ALA A 265 -10.22 -7.33 10.93
N GLY A 266 -10.01 -6.79 9.73
CA GLY A 266 -9.36 -5.48 9.54
C GLY A 266 -7.84 -5.52 9.59
N ASP A 267 -7.20 -6.69 9.71
CA ASP A 267 -5.74 -6.78 9.69
C ASP A 267 -5.18 -6.97 8.28
N ALA A 268 -3.94 -6.56 8.11
CA ALA A 268 -3.14 -6.81 6.90
C ALA A 268 -2.24 -8.04 7.11
N THR A 269 -2.35 -9.02 6.23
CA THR A 269 -1.60 -10.28 6.27
C THR A 269 -0.72 -10.41 5.02
N LEU A 270 0.58 -10.59 5.22
CA LEU A 270 1.56 -10.79 4.16
C LEU A 270 1.85 -12.28 3.99
N VAL A 271 1.67 -12.80 2.77
CA VAL A 271 2.02 -14.16 2.37
C VAL A 271 3.27 -14.09 1.50
N ALA A 272 4.41 -14.52 2.06
CA ALA A 272 5.71 -14.46 1.41
C ALA A 272 6.20 -15.84 1.03
N GLY A 273 6.73 -15.99 -0.19
CA GLY A 273 7.31 -17.26 -0.63
C GLY A 273 7.80 -17.26 -2.08
N PRO A 274 8.69 -18.19 -2.47
CA PRO A 274 9.09 -18.38 -3.86
C PRO A 274 7.91 -18.67 -4.80
N SER A 275 8.15 -18.57 -6.10
CA SER A 275 7.17 -18.98 -7.12
C SER A 275 6.72 -20.44 -6.94
N GLY A 276 5.47 -20.74 -7.28
CA GLY A 276 4.87 -22.07 -7.20
C GLY A 276 4.55 -22.59 -5.79
N THR A 277 4.93 -21.88 -4.71
CA THR A 277 4.68 -22.35 -3.34
C THR A 277 3.19 -22.43 -3.01
N GLY A 278 2.37 -21.48 -3.46
CA GLY A 278 0.91 -21.50 -3.26
C GLY A 278 0.34 -20.22 -2.69
N LYS A 279 1.03 -19.08 -2.88
CA LYS A 279 0.58 -17.74 -2.45
C LYS A 279 -0.80 -17.42 -3.03
N THR A 280 -0.94 -17.52 -4.36
CA THR A 280 -2.20 -17.31 -5.08
C THR A 280 -3.28 -18.29 -4.65
N ALA A 281 -2.94 -19.56 -4.39
CA ALA A 281 -3.88 -20.52 -3.84
C ALA A 281 -4.45 -20.05 -2.50
N LEU A 282 -3.60 -19.56 -1.59
CA LEU A 282 -4.03 -19.01 -0.31
C LEU A 282 -4.88 -17.73 -0.48
N SER A 283 -4.54 -16.86 -1.43
CA SER A 283 -5.35 -15.70 -1.80
C SER A 283 -6.77 -16.09 -2.26
N THR A 284 -6.88 -17.13 -3.09
CA THR A 284 -8.17 -17.67 -3.57
C THR A 284 -9.00 -18.22 -2.42
N HIS A 285 -8.39 -19.01 -1.53
CA HIS A 285 -9.06 -19.50 -0.31
C HIS A 285 -9.60 -18.33 0.52
N PHE A 286 -8.76 -17.33 0.79
CA PHE A 286 -9.13 -16.18 1.60
C PHE A 286 -10.32 -15.40 1.02
N ILE A 287 -10.34 -15.13 -0.30
CA ILE A 287 -11.42 -14.35 -0.89
C ILE A 287 -12.73 -15.16 -0.98
N ALA A 288 -12.64 -16.43 -1.39
CA ALA A 288 -13.80 -17.31 -1.54
C ALA A 288 -14.47 -17.62 -0.19
N GLU A 289 -13.66 -17.83 0.85
CA GLU A 289 -14.15 -18.07 2.21
C GLU A 289 -14.94 -16.89 2.76
N GLY A 290 -14.53 -15.66 2.43
CA GLY A 290 -15.28 -14.46 2.77
C GLY A 290 -16.67 -14.46 2.15
N VAL A 291 -16.73 -14.70 0.83
CA VAL A 291 -18.00 -14.77 0.10
C VAL A 291 -18.90 -15.88 0.65
N ARG A 292 -18.34 -17.04 0.99
CA ARG A 292 -19.08 -18.14 1.63
C ARG A 292 -19.70 -17.74 2.98
N HIS A 293 -19.06 -16.81 3.70
CA HIS A 293 -19.56 -16.25 4.96
C HIS A 293 -20.37 -14.96 4.81
N GLY A 294 -20.80 -14.62 3.58
CA GLY A 294 -21.64 -13.46 3.29
C GLY A 294 -20.88 -12.13 3.26
N GLU A 295 -19.54 -12.16 3.28
CA GLU A 295 -18.71 -10.98 3.07
C GLU A 295 -18.51 -10.73 1.57
N ARG A 296 -18.20 -9.49 1.20
CA ARG A 296 -17.85 -9.13 -0.17
C ARG A 296 -16.35 -8.89 -0.29
N GLY A 297 -15.80 -9.19 -1.47
CA GLY A 297 -14.37 -9.21 -1.71
C GLY A 297 -13.94 -8.31 -2.88
N VAL A 298 -12.75 -7.74 -2.78
CA VAL A 298 -12.04 -7.15 -3.91
C VAL A 298 -10.76 -7.96 -4.18
N LEU A 299 -10.50 -8.25 -5.44
CA LEU A 299 -9.28 -8.90 -5.91
C LEU A 299 -8.52 -7.93 -6.82
N ALA A 300 -7.39 -7.42 -6.37
CA ALA A 300 -6.51 -6.54 -7.13
C ALA A 300 -5.34 -7.34 -7.70
N LEU A 301 -5.33 -7.54 -9.02
CA LEU A 301 -4.35 -8.31 -9.77
C LEU A 301 -3.39 -7.39 -10.53
N PHE A 302 -2.10 -7.70 -10.46
CA PHE A 302 -1.03 -6.92 -11.10
C PHE A 302 -0.12 -7.73 -12.03
N GLU A 303 -0.12 -9.06 -11.90
CA GLU A 303 0.77 -9.94 -12.68
C GLU A 303 0.00 -10.79 -13.69
N GLU A 304 -1.07 -11.44 -13.23
CA GLU A 304 -1.85 -12.41 -14.00
C GLU A 304 -3.15 -11.78 -14.54
N HIS A 305 -3.55 -12.16 -15.75
CA HIS A 305 -4.82 -11.73 -16.33
C HIS A 305 -6.01 -12.30 -15.54
N PRO A 306 -7.11 -11.55 -15.36
CA PRO A 306 -8.28 -12.02 -14.60
C PRO A 306 -8.82 -13.38 -15.08
N GLU A 307 -8.86 -13.61 -16.39
CA GLU A 307 -9.37 -14.86 -16.98
C GLU A 307 -8.56 -16.08 -16.54
N GLU A 308 -7.22 -15.97 -16.49
CA GLU A 308 -6.32 -17.04 -16.07
C GLU A 308 -6.47 -17.31 -14.56
N PHE A 309 -6.54 -16.25 -13.75
CA PHE A 309 -6.74 -16.36 -12.31
C PHE A 309 -8.07 -17.05 -11.98
N LEU A 310 -9.16 -16.63 -12.63
CA LEU A 310 -10.50 -17.18 -12.42
C LEU A 310 -10.58 -18.64 -12.88
N SER A 311 -9.96 -18.99 -14.03
CA SER A 311 -9.88 -20.38 -14.49
C SER A 311 -9.18 -21.28 -13.48
N ARG A 312 -8.03 -20.85 -12.95
CA ARG A 312 -7.29 -21.60 -11.94
C ARG A 312 -8.06 -21.75 -10.63
N ALA A 313 -8.81 -20.72 -10.23
CA ALA A 313 -9.68 -20.81 -9.06
C ALA A 313 -10.78 -21.86 -9.25
N THR A 314 -11.37 -21.94 -10.44
CA THR A 314 -12.35 -22.96 -10.80
C THR A 314 -11.77 -24.36 -10.73
N GLU A 315 -10.55 -24.57 -11.25
CA GLU A 315 -9.82 -25.86 -11.14
C GLU A 315 -9.55 -26.27 -9.69
N MET A 316 -9.47 -25.32 -8.76
CA MET A 316 -9.32 -25.55 -7.32
C MET A 316 -10.65 -25.76 -6.58
N GLY A 317 -11.78 -25.73 -7.29
CA GLY A 317 -13.13 -25.88 -6.73
C GLY A 317 -13.80 -24.58 -6.30
N PHE A 318 -13.29 -23.41 -6.69
CA PHE A 318 -13.86 -22.11 -6.37
C PHE A 318 -14.42 -21.41 -7.62
N ASP A 319 -15.75 -21.31 -7.71
CA ASP A 319 -16.42 -20.57 -8.80
C ASP A 319 -16.41 -19.05 -8.52
N LEU A 320 -15.23 -18.43 -8.66
CA LEU A 320 -15.08 -16.99 -8.49
C LEU A 320 -15.79 -16.19 -9.59
N GLU A 321 -15.98 -16.77 -10.78
CA GLU A 321 -16.70 -16.13 -11.87
C GLU A 321 -18.18 -15.92 -11.51
N ALA A 322 -18.83 -16.92 -10.88
CA ALA A 322 -20.16 -16.74 -10.31
C ALA A 322 -20.19 -15.66 -9.23
N MET A 323 -19.19 -15.58 -8.36
CA MET A 323 -19.11 -14.54 -7.33
C MET A 323 -19.00 -13.13 -7.94
N VAL A 324 -18.30 -12.99 -9.07
CA VAL A 324 -18.23 -11.73 -9.83
C VAL A 324 -19.59 -11.39 -10.44
N ARG A 325 -20.26 -12.34 -11.09
CA ARG A 325 -21.60 -12.14 -11.68
C ARG A 325 -22.66 -11.77 -10.64
N GLN A 326 -22.50 -12.24 -9.40
CA GLN A 326 -23.41 -11.95 -8.28
C GLN A 326 -23.03 -10.67 -7.52
N GLU A 327 -22.07 -9.88 -8.02
CA GLU A 327 -21.58 -8.65 -7.37
C GLU A 327 -21.04 -8.87 -5.93
N GLN A 328 -20.65 -10.10 -5.60
CA GLN A 328 -20.02 -10.44 -4.32
C GLN A 328 -18.50 -10.23 -4.36
N LEU A 329 -17.91 -10.37 -5.55
CA LEU A 329 -16.49 -10.19 -5.81
C LEU A 329 -16.29 -9.14 -6.92
N ARG A 330 -15.40 -8.17 -6.70
CA ARG A 330 -14.93 -7.25 -7.75
C ARG A 330 -13.47 -7.55 -8.07
N VAL A 331 -13.17 -7.78 -9.35
CA VAL A 331 -11.79 -7.97 -9.82
C VAL A 331 -11.30 -6.66 -10.45
N LEU A 332 -10.14 -6.19 -10.00
CA LEU A 332 -9.41 -5.06 -10.56
C LEU A 332 -8.13 -5.60 -11.18
N TYR A 333 -7.86 -5.22 -12.42
CA TYR A 333 -6.63 -5.59 -13.12
C TYR A 333 -5.86 -4.32 -13.48
N PHE A 334 -4.64 -4.22 -12.95
CA PHE A 334 -3.77 -3.07 -13.15
C PHE A 334 -2.62 -3.46 -14.07
N ARG A 335 -2.54 -2.79 -15.22
CA ARG A 335 -1.44 -3.01 -16.16
C ARG A 335 -0.16 -2.33 -15.67
N PRO A 336 1.01 -2.94 -15.90
CA PRO A 336 2.26 -2.34 -15.46
C PRO A 336 2.52 -0.96 -16.10
N LEU A 337 3.15 -0.04 -15.34
CA LEU A 337 3.65 1.27 -15.77
C LEU A 337 2.60 2.34 -16.14
N GLU A 338 1.32 2.11 -15.84
CA GLU A 338 0.23 3.02 -16.22
C GLU A 338 -0.23 3.97 -15.09
N LEU A 339 0.11 3.70 -13.82
CA LEU A 339 -0.53 4.34 -12.66
C LEU A 339 0.47 4.85 -11.60
N SER A 340 0.03 5.82 -10.79
CA SER A 340 0.62 6.13 -9.49
C SER A 340 0.01 5.30 -8.35
N ALA A 341 0.68 5.28 -7.19
CA ALA A 341 0.19 4.53 -6.03
C ALA A 341 -1.10 5.14 -5.45
N ASP A 342 -1.24 6.46 -5.51
CA ASP A 342 -2.46 7.16 -5.08
C ASP A 342 -3.65 6.83 -6.01
N GLU A 343 -3.39 6.61 -7.30
CA GLU A 343 -4.40 6.17 -8.28
C GLU A 343 -4.87 4.73 -7.98
N VAL A 344 -3.92 3.81 -7.75
CA VAL A 344 -4.25 2.43 -7.35
C VAL A 344 -5.06 2.42 -6.05
N LEU A 345 -4.64 3.18 -5.03
CA LEU A 345 -5.36 3.31 -3.78
C LEU A 345 -6.79 3.81 -4.01
N HIS A 346 -6.96 4.83 -4.86
CA HIS A 346 -8.27 5.39 -5.17
C HIS A 346 -9.20 4.36 -5.81
N GLU A 347 -8.73 3.66 -6.84
CA GLU A 347 -9.50 2.61 -7.54
C GLU A 347 -9.90 1.48 -6.60
N VAL A 348 -8.97 1.02 -5.74
CA VAL A 348 -9.24 0.00 -4.74
C VAL A 348 -10.26 0.50 -3.70
N GLN A 349 -10.09 1.71 -3.17
CA GLN A 349 -11.04 2.27 -2.20
C GLN A 349 -12.43 2.46 -2.80
N GLN A 350 -12.51 2.90 -4.06
CA GLN A 350 -13.77 3.05 -4.76
C GLN A 350 -14.46 1.70 -4.95
N ALA A 351 -13.74 0.68 -5.39
CA ALA A 351 -14.27 -0.68 -5.52
C ALA A 351 -14.76 -1.24 -4.17
N VAL A 352 -13.94 -1.09 -3.12
CA VAL A 352 -14.30 -1.49 -1.75
C VAL A 352 -15.58 -0.80 -1.29
N ALA A 353 -15.69 0.53 -1.49
CA ALA A 353 -16.84 1.31 -1.07
C ALA A 353 -18.11 0.96 -1.85
N GLN A 354 -18.00 0.75 -3.17
CA GLN A 354 -19.14 0.46 -4.06
C GLN A 354 -19.83 -0.85 -3.68
N ILE A 355 -19.07 -1.91 -3.41
CA ILE A 355 -19.65 -3.21 -3.04
C ILE A 355 -19.71 -3.40 -1.52
N GLY A 356 -19.15 -2.51 -0.70
CA GLY A 356 -19.06 -2.69 0.75
C GLY A 356 -18.17 -3.86 1.16
N ALA A 357 -17.04 -4.03 0.48
CA ALA A 357 -16.14 -5.16 0.67
C ALA A 357 -15.53 -5.20 2.08
N LYS A 358 -15.33 -6.42 2.60
CA LYS A 358 -14.65 -6.69 3.88
C LYS A 358 -13.34 -7.44 3.72
N ARG A 359 -13.09 -8.00 2.53
CA ARG A 359 -11.82 -8.65 2.17
C ARG A 359 -11.21 -8.02 0.93
N LEU A 360 -9.90 -7.85 0.95
CA LEU A 360 -9.11 -7.42 -0.19
C LEU A 360 -7.92 -8.37 -0.37
N VAL A 361 -7.69 -8.82 -1.59
CA VAL A 361 -6.44 -9.45 -2.01
C VAL A 361 -5.67 -8.50 -2.91
N ILE A 362 -4.36 -8.36 -2.66
CA ILE A 362 -3.40 -7.68 -3.54
C ILE A 362 -2.40 -8.75 -4.02
N ASP A 363 -2.53 -9.20 -5.27
CA ASP A 363 -1.67 -10.21 -5.89
C ASP A 363 -0.95 -9.61 -7.13
N SER A 364 0.30 -9.18 -7.04
CA SER A 364 1.21 -9.22 -5.88
C SER A 364 1.79 -7.84 -5.56
N ILE A 365 2.50 -7.74 -4.44
CA ILE A 365 3.29 -6.55 -4.09
C ILE A 365 4.38 -6.28 -5.14
N ASN A 366 5.04 -7.32 -5.67
CA ASN A 366 6.04 -7.18 -6.73
C ASN A 366 5.39 -6.62 -8.01
N GLY A 367 4.23 -7.16 -8.38
CA GLY A 367 3.43 -6.66 -9.50
C GLY A 367 2.98 -5.21 -9.28
N LEU A 368 2.54 -4.86 -8.07
CA LEU A 368 2.19 -3.48 -7.72
C LEU A 368 3.40 -2.54 -7.87
N GLU A 369 4.57 -2.89 -7.32
CA GLU A 369 5.79 -2.09 -7.47
C GLU A 369 6.20 -1.93 -8.95
N LEU A 370 6.01 -2.97 -9.75
CA LEU A 370 6.22 -2.91 -11.20
C LEU A 370 5.18 -2.05 -11.92
N ALA A 371 3.95 -2.02 -11.43
CA ALA A 371 2.88 -1.23 -12.00
C ALA A 371 3.01 0.28 -11.77
N LEU A 372 3.74 0.66 -10.72
CA LEU A 372 4.10 2.05 -10.49
C LEU A 372 5.12 2.56 -11.51
N SER A 373 4.94 3.81 -11.92
CA SER A 373 5.99 4.56 -12.64
C SER A 373 7.30 4.51 -11.85
N PRO A 374 8.48 4.42 -12.50
CA PRO A 374 9.78 4.39 -11.83
C PRO A 374 9.97 5.50 -10.78
N SER A 375 9.41 6.69 -11.02
CA SER A 375 9.40 7.86 -10.12
C SER A 375 8.86 7.58 -8.73
N PHE A 376 7.95 6.62 -8.62
CA PHE A 376 7.19 6.34 -7.39
C PHE A 376 7.73 5.14 -6.63
N ARG A 377 8.73 4.43 -7.16
CA ARG A 377 9.30 3.26 -6.48
C ARG A 377 10.04 3.65 -5.20
N GLU A 378 10.67 4.81 -5.17
CA GLU A 378 11.33 5.34 -3.96
C GLU A 378 10.32 5.63 -2.84
N GLU A 379 9.13 6.11 -3.18
CA GLU A 379 8.03 6.38 -2.25
C GLU A 379 7.08 5.18 -2.06
N PHE A 380 7.39 4.02 -2.63
CA PHE A 380 6.48 2.87 -2.68
C PHE A 380 6.09 2.39 -1.29
N GLN A 381 7.07 2.27 -0.38
CA GLN A 381 6.83 1.79 0.98
C GLN A 381 5.91 2.74 1.76
N GLU A 382 6.11 4.04 1.62
CA GLU A 382 5.24 5.03 2.25
C GLU A 382 3.82 4.96 1.67
N SER A 383 3.72 4.84 0.35
CA SER A 383 2.43 4.72 -0.34
C SER A 383 1.69 3.46 0.07
N LEU A 384 2.38 2.32 0.15
CA LEU A 384 1.83 1.05 0.62
C LEU A 384 1.41 1.14 2.10
N TYR A 385 2.21 1.79 2.95
CA TYR A 385 1.84 2.05 4.35
C TYR A 385 0.53 2.84 4.45
N ARG A 386 0.41 3.95 3.70
CA ARG A 386 -0.80 4.78 3.67
C ARG A 386 -1.99 3.98 3.14
N MET A 387 -1.81 3.21 2.07
CA MET A 387 -2.84 2.35 1.49
C MET A 387 -3.36 1.34 2.50
N LEU A 388 -2.45 0.59 3.15
CA LEU A 388 -2.84 -0.39 4.15
C LEU A 388 -3.53 0.26 5.35
N GLY A 389 -3.02 1.39 5.84
CA GLY A 389 -3.64 2.13 6.94
C GLY A 389 -5.07 2.60 6.61
N ALA A 390 -5.29 3.10 5.41
CA ALA A 390 -6.61 3.58 4.98
C ALA A 390 -7.63 2.43 4.83
N LEU A 391 -7.20 1.27 4.32
CA LEU A 391 -8.05 0.10 4.09
C LEU A 391 -8.36 -0.64 5.39
N THR A 392 -7.33 -0.95 6.18
CA THR A 392 -7.47 -1.63 7.49
C THR A 392 -8.23 -0.76 8.50
N GLY A 393 -7.98 0.56 8.50
CA GLY A 393 -8.74 1.51 9.30
C GLY A 393 -10.23 1.61 8.92
N GLY A 394 -10.59 1.19 7.71
CA GLY A 394 -11.98 1.02 7.26
C GLY A 394 -12.60 -0.34 7.58
N GLY A 395 -11.88 -1.21 8.32
CA GLY A 395 -12.34 -2.55 8.68
C GLY A 395 -12.21 -3.58 7.55
N VAL A 396 -11.39 -3.31 6.52
CA VAL A 396 -11.11 -4.27 5.45
C VAL A 396 -9.93 -5.16 5.84
N SER A 397 -10.13 -6.47 5.83
CA SER A 397 -9.06 -7.46 5.99
C SER A 397 -8.29 -7.60 4.68
N VAL A 398 -6.98 -7.33 4.71
CA VAL A 398 -6.14 -7.30 3.51
C VAL A 398 -5.19 -8.49 3.51
N LEU A 399 -5.14 -9.25 2.42
CA LEU A 399 -4.12 -10.27 2.16
C LEU A 399 -3.24 -9.80 1.00
N LEU A 400 -1.93 -9.74 1.22
CA LEU A 400 -0.95 -9.36 0.21
C LEU A 400 -0.02 -10.54 -0.07
N THR A 401 0.33 -10.76 -1.33
CA THR A 401 1.35 -11.74 -1.71
C THR A 401 2.65 -11.02 -2.07
N ILE A 402 3.79 -11.62 -1.73
CA ILE A 402 5.10 -11.17 -2.19
C ILE A 402 5.94 -12.37 -2.60
N GLU A 403 6.55 -12.29 -3.76
CA GLU A 403 7.54 -13.26 -4.19
C GLU A 403 8.89 -12.94 -3.55
N VAL A 404 9.48 -13.96 -2.94
CA VAL A 404 10.84 -13.89 -2.41
C VAL A 404 11.72 -14.85 -3.17
N VAL A 405 12.90 -14.39 -3.57
CA VAL A 405 13.91 -15.26 -4.17
C VAL A 405 14.38 -16.26 -3.12
N GLU A 406 14.33 -17.55 -3.46
CA GLU A 406 14.73 -18.60 -2.53
C GLU A 406 16.24 -18.56 -2.30
N SER A 407 16.64 -18.52 -1.03
CA SER A 407 18.03 -18.62 -0.59
C SER A 407 18.12 -19.77 0.39
N PHE A 408 18.94 -20.76 0.02
CA PHE A 408 19.20 -21.98 0.81
C PHE A 408 20.34 -21.81 1.83
N ASP A 409 20.91 -20.60 1.91
CA ASP A 409 22.05 -20.25 2.75
C ASP A 409 21.71 -19.19 3.80
N LYS A 410 20.59 -18.46 3.68
CA LYS A 410 20.20 -17.39 4.61
C LYS A 410 18.73 -17.46 5.00
N ILE A 411 18.49 -17.23 6.28
CA ILE A 411 17.15 -17.11 6.85
C ILE A 411 16.68 -15.65 6.66
N ASN A 412 15.95 -15.39 5.57
CA ASN A 412 15.35 -14.08 5.33
C ASN A 412 13.87 -14.09 5.75
N PHE A 413 13.61 -13.94 7.06
CA PHE A 413 12.26 -13.79 7.62
C PHE A 413 11.58 -12.45 7.29
N SER A 414 12.24 -11.61 6.49
CA SER A 414 11.67 -10.38 5.99
C SER A 414 12.33 -10.04 4.66
N PRO A 415 11.62 -10.05 3.51
CA PRO A 415 12.02 -9.17 2.42
C PRO A 415 12.14 -7.77 3.03
N HIS A 416 13.36 -7.22 3.05
CA HIS A 416 13.87 -6.30 4.08
C HIS A 416 13.12 -4.96 4.24
N SER A 417 12.07 -4.70 3.45
CA SER A 417 11.48 -3.37 3.34
C SER A 417 9.95 -3.31 3.52
N ILE A 418 9.23 -4.43 3.68
CA ILE A 418 7.75 -4.42 3.65
C ILE A 418 7.10 -5.18 4.82
N SER A 419 7.79 -6.14 5.44
CA SER A 419 7.24 -6.97 6.52
C SER A 419 6.80 -6.19 7.78
N PHE A 420 7.35 -5.00 8.00
CA PHE A 420 6.94 -4.14 9.12
C PHE A 420 5.53 -3.56 8.94
N LEU A 421 5.07 -3.46 7.69
CA LEU A 421 3.75 -2.93 7.31
C LEU A 421 2.62 -3.90 7.66
N ALA A 422 2.86 -5.20 7.54
CA ALA A 422 1.85 -6.22 7.81
C ALA A 422 1.69 -6.52 9.31
N HIS A 423 0.45 -6.81 9.70
CA HIS A 423 0.10 -7.28 11.04
C HIS A 423 0.50 -8.74 11.20
N ASN A 424 0.21 -9.57 10.19
CA ASN A 424 0.50 -10.99 10.19
C ASN A 424 1.43 -11.34 9.02
N ILE A 425 2.31 -12.33 9.21
CA ILE A 425 3.22 -12.81 8.17
C ILE A 425 3.17 -14.34 8.13
N ILE A 426 2.85 -14.88 6.96
CA ILE A 426 2.86 -16.31 6.65
C ILE A 426 3.97 -16.54 5.62
N PHE A 427 4.91 -17.42 5.94
CA PHE A 427 5.96 -17.84 5.02
C PHE A 427 5.64 -19.20 4.41
N LEU A 428 5.77 -19.26 3.10
CA LEU A 428 5.71 -20.47 2.29
C LEU A 428 7.09 -20.68 1.65
N ARG A 429 7.64 -21.89 1.74
CA ARG A 429 8.96 -22.21 1.18
C ARG A 429 9.05 -23.65 0.73
N TYR A 430 10.12 -23.98 0.00
CA TYR A 430 10.51 -25.36 -0.20
C TYR A 430 11.54 -25.81 0.85
N ALA A 431 11.55 -27.11 1.10
CA ALA A 431 12.59 -27.81 1.82
C ALA A 431 12.82 -29.16 1.14
N GLU A 432 14.09 -29.52 0.92
CA GLU A 432 14.44 -30.82 0.38
C GLU A 432 14.40 -31.86 1.50
N ILE A 433 13.43 -32.79 1.44
CA ILE A 433 13.28 -33.87 2.41
C ILE A 433 13.16 -35.18 1.64
N ASP A 434 14.06 -36.13 1.93
CA ASP A 434 14.09 -37.46 1.29
C ASP A 434 14.18 -37.38 -0.26
N GLY A 435 14.95 -36.41 -0.79
CA GLY A 435 15.08 -36.18 -2.23
C GLY A 435 13.83 -35.58 -2.89
N GLN A 436 12.87 -35.07 -2.11
CA GLN A 436 11.66 -34.42 -2.59
C GLN A 436 11.63 -32.96 -2.15
N LEU A 437 11.26 -32.06 -3.07
CA LEU A 437 10.94 -30.68 -2.73
C LEU A 437 9.57 -30.63 -2.04
N ARG A 438 9.58 -30.64 -0.71
CA ARG A 438 8.38 -30.52 0.10
C ARG A 438 8.09 -29.05 0.38
N LYS A 439 6.81 -28.71 0.38
CA LYS A 439 6.34 -27.37 0.72
C LYS A 439 6.16 -27.23 2.22
N VAL A 440 6.70 -26.16 2.80
CA VAL A 440 6.70 -25.87 4.23
C VAL A 440 6.06 -24.52 4.51
N LEU A 441 5.13 -24.49 5.46
CA LEU A 441 4.42 -23.31 5.92
C LEU A 441 4.83 -22.97 7.35
N THR A 442 4.98 -21.68 7.63
CA THR A 442 5.12 -21.16 8.99
C THR A 442 4.43 -19.82 9.14
N VAL A 443 3.82 -19.60 10.31
CA VAL A 443 3.36 -18.27 10.73
C VAL A 443 4.52 -17.62 11.44
N ALA A 444 5.16 -16.64 10.81
CA ALA A 444 6.34 -15.97 11.38
C ALA A 444 5.96 -14.84 12.34
N LYS A 445 4.75 -14.28 12.18
CA LYS A 445 4.28 -13.16 12.99
C LYS A 445 2.77 -13.11 12.98
N MET A 446 2.18 -12.89 14.15
CA MET A 446 0.85 -12.31 14.27
C MET A 446 0.88 -11.17 15.29
N ARG A 447 0.32 -10.01 14.94
CA ARG A 447 0.13 -8.92 15.90
C ARG A 447 -1.16 -9.16 16.65
N ARG A 448 -1.14 -9.07 17.98
CA ARG A 448 -2.32 -9.13 18.86
C ARG A 448 -3.06 -10.48 18.90
N SER A 449 -2.48 -11.55 18.35
CA SER A 449 -2.93 -12.94 18.53
C SER A 449 -1.71 -13.84 18.71
N ASP A 450 -1.88 -14.92 19.46
CA ASP A 450 -0.92 -16.01 19.47
C ASP A 450 -1.02 -16.82 18.16
N HIS A 451 0.02 -17.57 17.84
CA HIS A 451 0.08 -18.45 16.66
C HIS A 451 1.01 -19.64 16.92
N SER A 452 0.85 -20.70 16.13
CA SER A 452 1.74 -21.84 16.22
C SER A 452 3.19 -21.46 15.89
N GLN A 453 4.13 -22.00 16.69
CA GLN A 453 5.59 -21.81 16.51
C GLN A 453 6.27 -22.93 15.70
N TYR A 454 5.53 -23.98 15.32
CA TYR A 454 6.05 -25.08 14.52
C TYR A 454 6.09 -24.78 13.01
N LEU A 455 6.91 -25.56 12.30
CA LEU A 455 6.98 -25.63 10.85
C LEU A 455 6.10 -26.79 10.38
N TYR A 456 5.20 -26.55 9.43
CA TYR A 456 4.26 -27.55 8.94
C TYR A 456 4.49 -27.86 7.48
N GLY A 457 4.33 -29.13 7.11
CA GLY A 457 4.14 -29.46 5.71
C GLY A 457 2.78 -28.95 5.21
N TYR A 458 2.65 -28.76 3.90
CA TYR A 458 1.34 -28.57 3.27
C TYR A 458 1.34 -29.07 1.83
N GLU A 459 0.14 -29.29 1.31
CA GLU A 459 -0.11 -29.72 -0.06
C GLU A 459 -1.03 -28.70 -0.76
N VAL A 460 -0.85 -28.53 -2.06
CA VAL A 460 -1.75 -27.76 -2.92
C VAL A 460 -2.20 -28.71 -4.04
N SER A 461 -3.50 -28.95 -4.14
CA SER A 461 -4.13 -29.83 -5.13
C SER A 461 -5.30 -29.11 -5.82
N SER A 462 -5.98 -29.83 -6.72
CA SER A 462 -7.25 -29.38 -7.34
C SER A 462 -8.40 -29.21 -6.35
N THR A 463 -8.24 -29.64 -5.10
CA THR A 463 -9.23 -29.40 -4.03
C THR A 463 -8.81 -28.29 -3.07
N GLY A 464 -7.74 -27.55 -3.41
CA GLY A 464 -7.23 -26.45 -2.61
C GLY A 464 -5.97 -26.77 -1.80
N MET A 465 -5.73 -25.97 -0.76
CA MET A 465 -4.57 -26.08 0.12
C MET A 465 -4.93 -26.88 1.38
N ARG A 466 -4.04 -27.78 1.81
CA ARG A 466 -4.20 -28.56 3.04
C ARG A 466 -2.91 -28.57 3.85
N VAL A 467 -3.00 -28.16 5.12
CA VAL A 467 -1.88 -28.24 6.06
C VAL A 467 -1.72 -29.68 6.56
N THR A 468 -0.49 -30.17 6.65
CA THR A 468 -0.15 -31.52 7.14
C THR A 468 0.56 -31.44 8.50
N ALA A 469 1.09 -32.57 8.99
CA ALA A 469 1.70 -32.65 10.31
C ALA A 469 2.94 -31.73 10.45
N PRO A 470 3.27 -31.30 11.69
CA PRO A 470 4.47 -30.52 11.96
C PRO A 470 5.75 -31.34 11.68
N LEU A 471 6.77 -30.69 11.14
CA LEU A 471 8.05 -31.29 10.76
C LEU A 471 9.01 -31.35 11.96
N THR A 472 8.66 -32.10 13.00
CA THR A 472 9.42 -32.16 14.27
C THR A 472 10.68 -33.03 14.23
N GLY A 473 10.81 -33.88 13.20
CA GLY A 473 11.91 -34.84 13.02
C GLY A 473 13.14 -34.29 12.29
N TYR A 474 13.20 -32.99 11.98
CA TYR A 474 14.28 -32.40 11.19
C TYR A 474 14.84 -31.13 11.84
N GLN A 475 16.12 -30.86 11.62
CA GLN A 475 16.78 -29.59 11.92
C GLN A 475 17.19 -28.91 10.61
N GLY A 476 17.36 -27.58 10.61
CA GLY A 476 17.75 -26.87 9.38
C GLY A 476 16.64 -26.75 8.32
N ILE A 477 15.37 -26.99 8.65
CA ILE A 477 14.26 -26.75 7.70
C ILE A 477 14.26 -25.30 7.18
N LEU A 478 14.63 -24.35 8.04
CA LEU A 478 14.73 -22.94 7.68
C LEU A 478 15.92 -22.59 6.78
N THR A 479 16.88 -23.50 6.61
CA THR A 479 17.96 -23.36 5.61
C THR A 479 17.59 -24.06 4.30
N GLY A 480 16.45 -24.75 4.22
CA GLY A 480 15.96 -25.42 3.01
C GLY A 480 16.66 -26.75 2.71
N VAL A 481 17.77 -27.06 3.39
CA VAL A 481 18.47 -28.34 3.36
C VAL A 481 18.42 -28.96 4.77
N PRO A 482 17.24 -29.47 5.19
CA PRO A 482 17.09 -30.05 6.51
C PRO A 482 17.91 -31.33 6.69
N THR A 483 18.45 -31.53 7.88
CA THR A 483 19.03 -32.79 8.32
C THR A 483 18.04 -33.51 9.24
N ALA A 484 17.87 -34.81 9.03
CA ALA A 484 17.07 -35.63 9.94
C ALA A 484 17.67 -35.51 11.35
N ARG A 485 16.83 -35.13 12.32
CA ARG A 485 17.21 -35.11 13.72
C ARG A 485 17.46 -36.57 14.10
N ARG A 486 18.72 -36.93 14.37
CA ARG A 486 19.02 -38.22 15.00
C ARG A 486 18.37 -38.23 16.37
N ILE A 487 17.18 -38.81 16.46
CA ILE A 487 16.64 -39.31 17.72
C ILE A 487 17.32 -40.67 17.87
N GLU A 488 18.49 -40.70 18.51
CA GLU A 488 19.00 -41.98 19.00
C GLU A 488 17.99 -42.49 20.03
N PRO A 489 17.40 -43.69 19.84
CA PRO A 489 16.68 -44.31 20.93
C PRO A 489 17.67 -44.43 22.10
N GLU A 490 17.35 -43.92 23.28
CA GLU A 490 18.15 -44.23 24.46
C GLU A 490 18.07 -45.74 24.69
N ALA A 491 19.06 -46.49 24.20
CA ALA A 491 19.17 -47.93 24.41
C ALA A 491 19.14 -48.30 25.90
N TRP A 492 19.54 -47.33 26.74
CA TRP A 492 19.57 -47.38 28.20
C TRP A 492 19.01 -46.08 28.80
N PRO A 493 17.69 -45.99 29.07
CA PRO A 493 17.07 -44.80 29.63
C PRO A 493 17.68 -44.42 30.98
N GLY A 494 17.96 -43.14 31.18
CA GLY A 494 18.46 -42.61 32.45
C GLY A 494 19.97 -42.79 32.70
N LEU A 495 20.72 -43.34 31.74
CA LEU A 495 22.18 -43.46 31.84
C LEU A 495 22.92 -42.31 31.14
N THR A 496 23.87 -41.73 31.86
CA THR A 496 24.88 -40.82 31.29
C THR A 496 25.78 -41.55 30.30
N HIS A 497 26.45 -40.81 29.41
CA HIS A 497 27.39 -41.40 28.44
C HIS A 497 28.49 -42.23 29.12
N ARG A 498 28.96 -41.82 30.31
CA ARG A 498 29.98 -42.54 31.07
C ARG A 498 29.45 -43.87 31.63
N GLU A 499 28.26 -43.87 32.23
CA GLU A 499 27.63 -45.08 32.76
C GLU A 499 27.34 -46.10 31.65
N ARG A 500 26.96 -45.64 30.45
CA ARG A 500 26.81 -46.50 29.26
C ARG A 500 28.12 -47.18 28.87
N THR A 501 29.22 -46.43 28.82
CA THR A 501 30.55 -47.01 28.49
C THR A 501 30.94 -48.12 29.47
N VAL A 502 30.64 -47.96 30.77
CA VAL A 502 30.91 -48.99 31.78
C VAL A 502 30.01 -50.22 31.58
N LEU A 503 28.71 -50.01 31.35
CA LEU A 503 27.74 -51.09 31.12
C LEU A 503 28.05 -51.89 29.84
N ASP A 504 28.37 -51.23 28.73
CA ASP A 504 28.69 -51.87 27.45
C ASP A 504 29.96 -52.73 27.56
N ARG A 505 30.96 -52.26 28.31
CA ARG A 505 32.17 -53.05 28.61
C ARG A 505 31.87 -54.27 29.46
N LEU A 506 31.01 -54.15 30.47
CA LEU A 506 30.60 -55.27 31.31
C LEU A 506 29.74 -56.28 30.53
N LEU A 507 28.88 -55.84 29.62
CA LEU A 507 28.12 -56.71 28.72
C LEU A 507 29.04 -57.53 27.81
N ALA A 508 30.13 -56.92 27.30
CA ALA A 508 31.13 -57.63 26.50
C ALA A 508 31.93 -58.66 27.32
N LEU A 509 32.26 -58.33 28.57
CA LEU A 509 33.06 -59.19 29.46
C LEU A 509 32.23 -60.24 30.22
N ARG A 510 30.89 -60.11 30.21
CA ARG A 510 29.90 -60.88 30.99
C ARG A 510 30.00 -60.71 32.52
N GLU A 511 31.19 -60.57 33.06
CA GLU A 511 31.45 -60.19 34.44
C GLU A 511 32.88 -59.66 34.58
N ALA A 512 33.11 -58.72 35.49
CA ALA A 512 34.47 -58.26 35.81
C ALA A 512 34.58 -57.73 37.25
N PRO A 513 35.73 -57.89 37.92
CA PRO A 513 35.99 -57.25 39.20
C PRO A 513 36.28 -55.76 39.01
N ALA A 514 35.98 -54.96 40.04
CA ALA A 514 36.22 -53.51 40.05
C ALA A 514 37.66 -53.11 39.64
N GLU A 515 38.64 -53.97 39.94
CA GLU A 515 40.07 -53.73 39.71
C GLU A 515 40.49 -53.83 38.23
N ARG A 516 39.74 -54.56 37.40
CA ARG A 516 40.03 -54.72 35.96
C ARG A 516 39.31 -53.72 35.07
N LEU A 517 38.31 -53.06 35.61
CA LEU A 517 37.49 -52.11 34.88
C LEU A 517 38.19 -50.78 34.55
N PRO A 518 39.12 -50.23 35.37
CA PRO A 518 39.83 -48.99 35.02
C PRO A 518 40.57 -49.07 33.68
N GLU A 519 41.25 -50.19 33.41
CA GLU A 519 41.95 -50.42 32.13
C GLU A 519 40.97 -50.63 30.97
N ALA A 520 39.86 -51.32 31.21
CA ALA A 520 38.86 -51.62 30.18
C ALA A 520 37.97 -50.41 29.80
N THR A 521 37.74 -49.49 30.73
CA THR A 521 36.88 -48.31 30.54
C THR A 521 37.66 -47.01 30.37
N GLY A 522 38.96 -47.00 30.69
CA GLY A 522 39.80 -45.80 30.71
C GLY A 522 39.43 -44.79 31.82
N MET A 523 38.69 -45.23 32.85
CA MET A 523 38.19 -44.35 33.91
C MET A 523 39.05 -44.41 35.17
N GLN A 524 39.16 -43.27 35.85
CA GLN A 524 39.83 -43.19 37.15
C GLN A 524 39.00 -43.88 38.25
N PRO A 525 39.62 -44.52 39.26
CA PRO A 525 38.90 -45.30 40.27
C PRO A 525 37.75 -44.57 40.99
N PRO A 526 37.86 -43.29 41.39
CA PRO A 526 36.77 -42.58 42.07
C PRO A 526 35.56 -42.27 41.18
N GLU A 527 35.79 -42.17 39.87
CA GLU A 527 34.72 -41.95 38.89
C GLU A 527 34.03 -43.27 38.54
N LEU A 528 34.81 -44.32 38.36
CA LEU A 528 34.32 -45.66 38.07
C LEU A 528 33.46 -46.20 39.21
N SER A 529 33.87 -46.04 40.48
CA SER A 529 33.08 -46.48 41.63
C SER A 529 31.71 -45.78 41.71
N ARG A 530 31.63 -44.49 41.35
CA ARG A 530 30.36 -43.76 41.29
C ARG A 530 29.47 -44.27 40.16
N ALA A 531 30.04 -44.55 38.99
CA ALA A 531 29.30 -45.11 37.86
C ALA A 531 28.76 -46.51 38.18
N LEU A 532 29.58 -47.38 38.80
CA LEU A 532 29.18 -48.73 39.20
C LEU A 532 28.08 -48.72 40.26
N ALA A 533 28.20 -47.88 41.29
CA ALA A 533 27.18 -47.74 42.32
C ALA A 533 25.83 -47.32 41.74
N ARG A 534 25.84 -46.34 40.82
CA ARG A 534 24.62 -45.86 40.17
C ARG A 534 24.03 -46.87 39.18
N LEU A 535 24.85 -47.64 38.49
CA LEU A 535 24.39 -48.73 37.64
C LEU A 535 23.76 -49.88 38.43
N VAL A 536 24.23 -50.15 39.66
CA VAL A 536 23.58 -51.09 40.58
C VAL A 536 22.27 -50.52 41.11
N GLU A 537 22.25 -49.24 41.52
CA GLU A 537 21.02 -48.55 41.98
C GLU A 537 19.92 -48.56 40.92
N LEU A 538 20.29 -48.37 39.65
CA LEU A 538 19.38 -48.37 38.51
C LEU A 538 19.07 -49.79 37.97
N ASN A 539 19.49 -50.85 38.67
CA ASN A 539 19.28 -52.26 38.29
C ASN A 539 19.84 -52.67 36.92
N TYR A 540 20.91 -52.00 36.45
CA TYR A 540 21.63 -52.42 35.25
C TYR A 540 22.71 -53.48 35.55
N LEU A 541 23.25 -53.48 36.78
CA LEU A 541 24.27 -54.42 37.26
C LEU A 541 23.85 -55.06 38.60
N VAL A 542 24.39 -56.23 38.90
CA VAL A 542 24.41 -56.80 40.26
C VAL A 542 25.87 -56.95 40.72
N ALA A 543 26.13 -56.58 41.97
CA ALA A 543 27.42 -56.79 42.62
C ALA A 543 27.38 -58.09 43.43
N VAL A 544 28.35 -58.98 43.20
CA VAL A 544 28.48 -60.29 43.86
C VAL A 544 29.85 -60.38 44.52
N GLU A 545 29.90 -60.70 45.81
CA GLU A 545 31.15 -60.95 46.52
C GLU A 545 31.60 -62.40 46.28
N GLU A 546 32.74 -62.58 45.62
CA GLU A 546 33.39 -63.89 45.44
C GLU A 546 34.89 -63.77 45.76
N GLY A 547 35.40 -64.65 46.61
CA GLY A 547 36.84 -64.80 46.86
C GLY A 547 37.55 -63.56 47.43
N GLY A 548 36.84 -62.66 48.11
CA GLY A 548 37.40 -61.41 48.65
C GLY A 548 37.40 -60.22 47.68
N SER A 549 36.75 -60.34 46.52
CA SER A 549 36.60 -59.28 45.53
C SER A 549 35.13 -59.09 45.11
N VAL A 550 34.74 -57.86 44.74
CA VAL A 550 33.39 -57.56 44.25
C VAL A 550 33.37 -57.66 42.73
N LEU A 551 32.61 -58.63 42.22
CA LEU A 551 32.34 -58.83 40.79
C LEU A 551 31.07 -58.10 40.39
N TYR A 552 31.09 -57.42 39.24
CA TYR A 552 29.92 -56.78 38.66
C TYR A 552 29.42 -57.59 37.47
N ARG A 553 28.15 -57.99 37.49
CA ARG A 553 27.47 -58.74 36.43
C ARG A 553 26.33 -57.89 35.85
N PRO A 554 26.25 -57.69 34.52
CA PRO A 554 25.11 -57.00 33.92
C PRO A 554 23.87 -57.89 33.94
N ILE A 555 22.73 -57.30 34.30
CA ILE A 555 21.45 -58.01 34.41
C ILE A 555 20.36 -57.44 33.47
N ALA A 556 20.61 -56.28 32.87
CA ALA A 556 19.70 -55.64 31.92
C ALA A 556 20.02 -56.01 30.46
N ARG A 557 18.99 -56.03 29.61
CA ARG A 557 19.10 -56.19 28.15
C ARG A 557 18.71 -54.89 27.43
N PRO A 558 19.35 -54.55 26.30
CA PRO A 558 18.99 -53.35 25.55
C PRO A 558 17.51 -53.40 25.14
N LEU A 559 16.84 -52.24 25.13
CA LEU A 559 15.48 -52.16 24.60
C LEU A 559 15.47 -52.59 23.11
N GLY A 560 14.76 -53.68 22.81
CA GLY A 560 14.58 -54.20 21.44
C GLY A 560 15.38 -55.45 21.05
N GLN A 561 15.99 -56.17 21.99
CA GLN A 561 16.59 -57.50 21.76
C GLN A 561 15.86 -58.64 22.46
#